data_AF-A0ABD3RD66-F1
#
_entry.id   AF-A0ABD3RD66-F1
#
_cell.length_a   1.000
_cell.length_b   1.000
_cell.length_c   1.000
_cell.angle_alpha   90.00
_cell.angle_beta   90.00
_cell.angle_gamma   90.00
#
_symmetry.space_group_name_H-M   'P 1'
#
loop_
_entity.id
_entity.type
_entity.pdbx_description
1 polymer ?
#
loop_
_entity_poly.entity_id
_entity_poly.type
_entity_poly.pdbx_seq_one_letter_code
_entity_poly.pdbx_strand_id
1 'polypeptide(L)'
;MSEKCEDMISDVMSQCEFSEEMILTLEASSNELMGVYSSDAVYSACAVHIYVFDPIENEIGIRLFEEDWEGVMVDNDLAISLVRTLEDFHEDLVHYMDDFMVAKSIMSLMSATVLFYAKCLLQRAEKHRQNKRPYFGNVKRALERMAGDIRVLRDYFEGLVPQMPSLKKNLEKDFEIITTIYEILNIAAGFSVSDAEDFILLLQKHVRNVGVTKHIVSDLWHLVAPTEARYVGELVESMEEQLMAIAPREREPYDRAYVKGLSLAEMTFKLYITADEVS
;
A
#
# COMPACT_ATOMS: atom_id res chain seq x y z
N MET A 1 -3.67 29.10 5.59
CA MET A 1 -5.00 29.04 6.23
C MET A 1 -4.97 29.50 7.68
N SER A 2 -3.92 29.21 8.49
CA SER A 2 -3.83 29.75 9.87
C SER A 2 -3.80 31.28 9.87
N GLU A 3 -2.98 31.89 9.01
CA GLU A 3 -2.94 33.35 8.82
C GLU A 3 -4.33 33.94 8.55
N LYS A 4 -5.13 33.34 7.67
CA LYS A 4 -6.50 33.82 7.39
C LYS A 4 -7.45 33.70 8.57
N CYS A 5 -7.28 32.68 9.41
CA CYS A 5 -8.11 32.46 10.60
C CYS A 5 -7.70 33.42 11.72
N GLU A 6 -6.39 33.67 11.87
CA GLU A 6 -5.82 34.66 12.78
C GLU A 6 -6.23 36.08 12.37
N ASP A 7 -6.17 36.40 11.07
CA ASP A 7 -6.65 37.67 10.50
C ASP A 7 -8.15 37.86 10.76
N MET A 8 -8.96 36.83 10.56
CA MET A 8 -10.40 36.88 10.87
C MET A 8 -10.67 37.12 12.35
N ILE A 9 -9.95 36.46 13.25
CA ILE A 9 -10.08 36.71 14.70
C ILE A 9 -9.68 38.15 15.01
N SER A 10 -8.56 38.62 14.46
CA SER A 10 -8.08 39.99 14.66
C SER A 10 -9.10 41.02 14.18
N ASP A 11 -9.69 40.82 13.01
CA ASP A 11 -10.74 41.65 12.45
C ASP A 11 -11.99 41.67 13.34
N VAL A 12 -12.44 40.51 13.80
CA VAL A 12 -13.61 40.38 14.70
C VAL A 12 -13.35 41.07 16.05
N MET A 13 -12.16 40.88 16.63
CA MET A 13 -11.74 41.53 17.87
C MET A 13 -11.60 43.05 17.74
N SER A 14 -11.30 43.55 16.54
CA SER A 14 -11.20 44.99 16.28
C SER A 14 -12.57 45.70 16.20
N GLN A 15 -13.65 44.95 15.93
CA GLN A 15 -14.99 45.50 15.67
C GLN A 15 -15.97 45.30 16.83
N CYS A 16 -15.64 44.46 17.80
CA CYS A 16 -16.53 44.06 18.89
C CYS A 16 -15.82 44.11 20.24
N GLU A 17 -16.53 44.56 21.28
CA GLU A 17 -16.06 44.42 22.67
C GLU A 17 -16.43 43.02 23.18
N PHE A 18 -15.42 42.21 23.50
CA PHE A 18 -15.59 40.87 24.07
C PHE A 18 -15.19 40.85 25.53
N SER A 19 -15.87 40.01 26.33
CA SER A 19 -15.36 39.64 27.66
C SER A 19 -14.16 38.69 27.53
N GLU A 20 -13.33 38.59 28.56
CA GLU A 20 -12.19 37.66 28.57
C GLU A 20 -12.61 36.20 28.30
N GLU A 21 -13.75 35.77 28.84
CA GLU A 21 -14.31 34.43 28.60
C GLU A 21 -14.71 34.20 27.14
N MET A 22 -15.24 35.23 26.48
CA MET A 22 -15.59 35.16 25.06
C MET A 22 -14.34 35.11 24.17
N ILE A 23 -13.27 35.84 24.52
CA ILE A 23 -11.99 35.80 23.82
C ILE A 23 -11.39 34.39 23.91
N LEU A 24 -11.33 33.82 25.12
CA LEU A 24 -10.81 32.46 25.32
C LEU A 24 -11.61 31.42 24.53
N THR A 25 -12.94 31.56 24.48
CA THR A 25 -13.81 30.65 23.71
C THR A 25 -13.60 30.79 22.21
N LEU A 26 -13.43 32.03 21.71
CA LEU A 26 -13.19 32.31 20.30
C LEU A 26 -11.83 31.75 19.85
N GLU A 27 -10.78 31.96 20.63
CA GLU A 27 -9.45 31.40 20.37
C GLU A 27 -9.48 29.87 20.38
N ALA A 28 -10.13 29.25 21.38
CA ALA A 28 -10.27 27.79 21.45
C ALA A 28 -11.01 27.23 20.23
N SER A 29 -12.12 27.85 19.84
CA SER A 29 -12.94 27.41 18.70
C SER A 29 -12.21 27.59 17.37
N SER A 30 -11.46 28.69 17.21
CA SER A 30 -10.66 28.91 15.99
C SER A 30 -9.50 27.93 15.89
N ASN A 31 -8.82 27.63 16.99
CA ASN A 31 -7.77 26.63 17.03
C ASN A 31 -8.31 25.23 16.69
N GLU A 32 -9.50 24.88 17.20
CA GLU A 32 -10.16 23.63 16.83
C GLU A 32 -10.50 23.59 15.34
N LEU A 33 -11.09 24.67 14.80
CA LEU A 33 -11.42 24.79 13.38
C LEU A 33 -10.17 24.67 12.50
N MET A 34 -9.07 25.31 12.89
CA MET A 34 -7.78 25.22 12.21
C MET A 34 -7.20 23.80 12.23
N GLY A 35 -7.34 23.11 13.36
CA GLY A 35 -6.99 21.69 13.47
C GLY A 35 -7.78 20.84 12.47
N VAL A 36 -9.11 21.04 12.42
CA VAL A 36 -10.00 20.32 11.51
C VAL A 36 -9.64 20.56 10.05
N TYR A 37 -9.50 21.83 9.62
CA TYR A 37 -9.13 22.14 8.23
C TYR A 37 -7.77 21.55 7.84
N SER A 38 -6.80 21.59 8.74
CA SER A 38 -5.46 21.04 8.48
C SER A 38 -5.52 19.51 8.32
N SER A 39 -6.29 18.82 9.17
CA SER A 39 -6.52 17.37 9.02
C SER A 39 -7.22 17.02 7.72
N ASP A 40 -8.26 17.78 7.33
CA ASP A 40 -9.01 17.53 6.10
C ASP A 40 -8.16 17.81 4.84
N ALA A 41 -7.28 18.81 4.90
CA ALA A 41 -6.32 19.09 3.83
C ALA A 41 -5.32 17.94 3.66
N VAL A 42 -4.76 17.42 4.76
CA VAL A 42 -3.87 16.25 4.73
C VAL A 42 -4.60 15.01 4.21
N TYR A 43 -5.84 14.77 4.67
CA TYR A 43 -6.67 13.67 4.18
C TYR A 43 -6.86 13.77 2.66
N SER A 44 -7.21 14.96 2.17
CA SER A 44 -7.45 15.20 0.74
C SER A 44 -6.17 15.03 -0.09
N ALA A 45 -5.03 15.51 0.40
CA ALA A 45 -3.72 15.32 -0.23
C ALA A 45 -3.38 13.83 -0.35
N CYS A 46 -3.57 13.06 0.72
CA CYS A 46 -3.37 11.61 0.69
C CYS A 46 -4.39 10.87 -0.19
N ALA A 47 -5.61 11.39 -0.38
CA ALA A 47 -6.62 10.74 -1.23
C ALA A 47 -6.32 10.82 -2.73
N VAL A 48 -5.32 11.61 -3.16
CA VAL A 48 -4.88 11.74 -4.57
C VAL A 48 -4.59 10.38 -5.20
N HIS A 49 -4.06 9.43 -4.44
CA HIS A 49 -3.69 8.12 -4.98
C HIS A 49 -4.86 7.42 -5.69
N ILE A 50 -6.10 7.64 -5.26
CA ILE A 50 -7.30 7.05 -5.88
C ILE A 50 -7.40 7.48 -7.35
N TYR A 51 -7.20 8.78 -7.62
CA TYR A 51 -7.33 9.35 -8.95
C TYR A 51 -6.11 9.04 -9.82
N VAL A 52 -4.93 8.97 -9.21
CA VAL A 52 -3.68 8.60 -9.92
C VAL A 52 -3.71 7.12 -10.32
N PHE A 53 -4.17 6.23 -9.44
CA PHE A 53 -4.15 4.80 -9.70
C PHE A 53 -5.31 4.28 -10.54
N ASP A 54 -6.44 4.99 -10.63
CA ASP A 54 -7.56 4.59 -11.49
C ASP A 54 -7.15 4.37 -12.97
N PRO A 55 -6.47 5.30 -13.67
CA PRO A 55 -5.98 5.05 -15.02
C PRO A 55 -4.83 4.02 -15.07
N ILE A 56 -3.98 3.98 -14.04
CA ILE A 56 -2.87 3.00 -13.95
C ILE A 56 -3.40 1.57 -13.84
N GLU A 57 -4.47 1.34 -13.09
CA GLU A 57 -5.10 0.03 -12.96
C GLU A 57 -5.63 -0.47 -14.30
N ASN A 58 -6.23 0.42 -15.09
CA ASN A 58 -6.81 0.09 -16.39
C ASN A 58 -5.75 -0.19 -17.48
N GLU A 59 -4.58 0.43 -17.41
CA GLU A 59 -3.54 0.31 -18.45
C GLU A 59 -2.41 -0.64 -18.06
N ILE A 60 -1.87 -0.50 -16.85
CA ILE A 60 -0.72 -1.29 -16.37
C ILE A 60 -1.20 -2.53 -15.63
N GLY A 61 -2.22 -2.41 -14.78
CA GLY A 61 -2.71 -3.50 -13.93
C GLY A 61 -3.15 -4.73 -14.72
N ILE A 62 -3.84 -4.53 -15.84
CA ILE A 62 -4.31 -5.62 -16.69
C ILE A 62 -3.18 -6.37 -17.43
N ARG A 63 -2.01 -5.76 -17.59
CA ARG A 63 -0.84 -6.33 -18.30
C ARG A 63 0.21 -6.91 -17.35
N LEU A 64 0.24 -6.45 -16.10
CA LEU A 64 1.20 -6.91 -15.12
C LEU A 64 0.97 -8.40 -14.80
N PHE A 65 2.06 -9.16 -14.76
CA PHE A 65 2.08 -10.62 -14.58
C PHE A 65 1.42 -11.44 -15.70
N GLU A 66 1.16 -10.85 -16.87
CA GLU A 66 0.71 -11.62 -18.05
C GLU A 66 1.88 -12.28 -18.78
N GLU A 67 1.58 -13.18 -19.72
CA GLU A 67 2.58 -13.88 -20.54
C GLU A 67 3.49 -12.90 -21.29
N ASP A 68 2.94 -11.78 -21.79
CA ASP A 68 3.72 -10.72 -22.44
C ASP A 68 4.68 -10.02 -21.47
N TRP A 69 4.21 -9.76 -20.23
CA TRP A 69 5.08 -9.22 -19.18
C TRP A 69 6.20 -10.21 -18.88
N GLU A 70 5.94 -11.51 -18.78
CA GLU A 70 6.98 -12.50 -18.50
C GLU A 70 7.97 -12.60 -19.68
N GLY A 71 7.44 -12.85 -20.88
CA GLY A 71 8.17 -13.40 -22.02
C GLY A 71 8.64 -12.38 -23.06
N VAL A 72 7.87 -11.31 -23.28
CA VAL A 72 8.01 -10.42 -24.45
C VAL A 72 8.63 -9.09 -24.09
N MET A 73 8.18 -8.46 -23.00
CA MET A 73 8.67 -7.14 -22.58
C MET A 73 10.16 -7.21 -22.19
N VAL A 74 10.87 -6.09 -22.26
CA VAL A 74 12.27 -6.00 -21.83
C VAL A 74 12.40 -5.03 -20.66
N ASP A 75 13.55 -5.04 -19.99
CA ASP A 75 13.99 -4.01 -19.03
C ASP A 75 12.94 -3.50 -18.02
N ASN A 76 12.01 -4.34 -17.58
CA ASN A 76 10.95 -3.97 -16.63
C ASN A 76 10.09 -2.76 -17.12
N ASP A 77 9.82 -2.69 -18.43
CA ASP A 77 9.13 -1.57 -19.10
C ASP A 77 7.84 -1.11 -18.41
N LEU A 78 7.03 -2.03 -17.86
CA LEU A 78 5.80 -1.67 -17.14
C LEU A 78 6.07 -0.95 -15.81
N ALA A 79 7.06 -1.40 -15.04
CA ALA A 79 7.45 -0.70 -13.81
C ALA A 79 8.05 0.68 -14.13
N ILE A 80 8.84 0.79 -15.20
CA ILE A 80 9.35 2.09 -15.68
C ILE A 80 8.20 3.00 -16.11
N SER A 81 7.21 2.47 -16.83
CA SER A 81 6.03 3.24 -17.26
C SER A 81 5.21 3.71 -16.05
N LEU A 82 5.08 2.87 -15.03
CA LEU A 82 4.46 3.24 -13.76
C LEU A 82 5.22 4.39 -13.08
N VAL A 83 6.54 4.28 -12.93
CA VAL A 83 7.37 5.35 -12.34
C VAL A 83 7.24 6.66 -13.11
N ARG A 84 7.33 6.64 -14.45
CA ARG A 84 7.17 7.84 -15.27
C ARG A 84 5.81 8.50 -15.08
N THR A 85 4.76 7.69 -14.99
CA THR A 85 3.41 8.22 -14.70
C THR A 85 3.37 8.89 -13.33
N LEU A 86 4.02 8.29 -12.32
CA LEU A 86 4.13 8.88 -10.98
C LEU A 86 5.00 10.14 -10.95
N GLU A 87 6.03 10.24 -11.79
CA GLU A 87 6.86 11.44 -11.98
C GLU A 87 6.02 12.59 -12.55
N ASP A 88 5.25 12.33 -13.62
CA ASP A 88 4.36 13.32 -14.22
C ASP A 88 3.35 13.86 -13.19
N PHE A 89 2.73 12.97 -12.41
CA PHE A 89 1.82 13.38 -11.34
C PHE A 89 2.53 14.10 -10.19
N HIS A 90 3.78 13.75 -9.88
CA HIS A 90 4.55 14.45 -8.85
C HIS A 90 4.82 15.90 -9.26
N GLU A 91 5.13 16.16 -10.55
CA GLU A 91 5.29 17.53 -11.06
C GLU A 91 4.00 18.34 -10.90
N ASP A 92 2.85 17.75 -11.22
CA ASP A 92 1.54 18.39 -11.00
C ASP A 92 1.30 18.69 -9.52
N LEU A 93 1.62 17.76 -8.62
CA LEU A 93 1.46 17.96 -7.18
C LEU A 93 2.30 19.12 -6.66
N VAL A 94 3.56 19.20 -7.09
CA VAL A 94 4.47 20.31 -6.74
C VAL A 94 3.94 21.65 -7.28
N HIS A 95 3.26 21.64 -8.43
CA HIS A 95 2.68 22.84 -8.99
C HIS A 95 1.49 23.39 -8.18
N TYR A 96 0.64 22.49 -7.66
CA TYR A 96 -0.63 22.87 -7.04
C TYR A 96 -0.64 22.86 -5.50
N MET A 97 0.35 22.26 -4.85
CA MET A 97 0.38 22.07 -3.39
C MET A 97 1.65 22.62 -2.75
N ASP A 98 1.57 22.94 -1.46
CA ASP A 98 2.75 23.26 -0.66
C ASP A 98 3.58 22.00 -0.35
N ASP A 99 4.88 22.18 -0.06
CA ASP A 99 5.85 21.10 0.16
C ASP A 99 5.39 20.06 1.19
N PHE A 100 4.68 20.48 2.24
CA PHE A 100 4.19 19.56 3.27
C PHE A 100 3.08 18.66 2.72
N MET A 101 2.13 19.21 1.97
CA MET A 101 1.06 18.45 1.32
C MET A 101 1.59 17.57 0.18
N VAL A 102 2.60 18.03 -0.57
CA VAL A 102 3.30 17.20 -1.56
C VAL A 102 3.91 15.98 -0.88
N ALA A 103 4.66 16.17 0.22
CA ALA A 103 5.27 15.06 0.94
C ALA A 103 4.22 14.04 1.43
N LYS A 104 3.06 14.51 1.92
CA LYS A 104 1.94 13.62 2.31
C LYS A 104 1.36 12.85 1.13
N SER A 105 1.18 13.52 0.00
CA SER A 105 0.68 12.90 -1.24
C SER A 105 1.66 11.83 -1.75
N ILE A 106 2.97 12.11 -1.77
CA ILE A 106 4.01 11.17 -2.21
C ILE A 106 4.10 9.97 -1.27
N MET A 107 3.99 10.17 0.05
CA MET A 107 3.88 9.05 1.01
C MET A 107 2.70 8.15 0.67
N SER A 108 1.54 8.72 0.35
CA SER A 108 0.37 7.95 -0.06
C SER A 108 0.56 7.23 -1.39
N LEU A 109 1.19 7.88 -2.38
CA LEU A 109 1.46 7.26 -3.68
C LEU A 109 2.44 6.09 -3.56
N MET A 110 3.42 6.19 -2.65
CA MET A 110 4.33 5.08 -2.33
C MET A 110 3.56 3.88 -1.77
N SER A 111 2.73 4.07 -0.74
CA SER A 111 1.92 3.00 -0.18
C SER A 111 0.97 2.40 -1.24
N ALA A 112 0.33 3.25 -2.05
CA ALA A 112 -0.54 2.81 -3.13
C ALA A 112 0.21 2.02 -4.22
N THR A 113 1.44 2.40 -4.56
CA THR A 113 2.29 1.68 -5.53
C THR A 113 2.57 0.25 -5.09
N VAL A 114 2.98 0.08 -3.83
CA VAL A 114 3.25 -1.23 -3.23
C VAL A 114 1.98 -2.07 -3.23
N LEU A 115 0.84 -1.49 -2.80
CA LEU A 115 -0.44 -2.19 -2.72
C LEU A 115 -1.00 -2.54 -4.10
N PHE A 116 -0.85 -1.67 -5.09
CA PHE A 116 -1.22 -1.91 -6.48
C PHE A 116 -0.48 -3.13 -7.04
N TYR A 117 0.84 -3.18 -6.86
CA TYR A 117 1.67 -4.28 -7.33
C TYR A 117 1.27 -5.61 -6.65
N ALA A 118 1.11 -5.59 -5.32
CA ALA A 118 0.65 -6.75 -4.55
C ALA A 118 -0.76 -7.20 -4.96
N LYS A 119 -1.71 -6.26 -5.09
CA LYS A 119 -3.10 -6.52 -5.50
C LYS A 119 -3.14 -7.21 -6.87
N CYS A 120 -2.39 -6.70 -7.85
CA CYS A 120 -2.34 -7.30 -9.18
C CYS A 120 -1.88 -8.77 -9.12
N LEU A 121 -0.82 -9.06 -8.37
CA LEU A 121 -0.29 -10.41 -8.22
C LEU A 121 -1.30 -11.35 -7.54
N LEU A 122 -1.88 -10.91 -6.42
CA LEU A 122 -2.85 -11.71 -5.66
C LEU A 122 -4.13 -11.98 -6.47
N GLN A 123 -4.58 -11.02 -7.28
CA GLN A 123 -5.69 -11.22 -8.20
C GLN A 123 -5.38 -12.27 -9.29
N ARG A 124 -4.13 -12.37 -9.76
CA ARG A 124 -3.73 -13.47 -10.66
C ARG A 124 -3.72 -14.81 -9.91
N ALA A 125 -3.18 -14.81 -8.69
CA ALA A 125 -3.11 -16.00 -7.84
C ALA A 125 -4.50 -16.59 -7.56
N GLU A 126 -5.43 -15.74 -7.12
CA GLU A 126 -6.81 -16.11 -6.83
C GLU A 126 -7.50 -16.73 -8.06
N LYS A 127 -7.35 -16.11 -9.23
CA LYS A 127 -7.90 -16.61 -10.50
C LYS A 127 -7.26 -17.93 -10.95
N HIS A 128 -6.05 -18.23 -10.48
CA HIS A 128 -5.29 -19.42 -10.85
C HIS A 128 -5.41 -20.58 -9.85
N ARG A 129 -6.07 -20.39 -8.71
CA ARG A 129 -6.10 -21.32 -7.55
C ARG A 129 -6.54 -22.76 -7.85
N GLN A 130 -7.20 -23.04 -8.97
CA GLN A 130 -7.66 -24.38 -9.35
C GLN A 130 -6.75 -25.10 -10.35
N ASN A 131 -5.76 -24.41 -10.91
CA ASN A 131 -4.91 -24.96 -11.96
C ASN A 131 -3.82 -25.87 -11.40
N LYS A 132 -3.53 -26.98 -12.09
CA LYS A 132 -2.51 -27.95 -11.63
C LYS A 132 -1.09 -27.64 -12.08
N ARG A 133 -0.91 -26.57 -12.86
CA ARG A 133 0.38 -26.13 -13.40
C ARG A 133 0.73 -24.76 -12.83
N PRO A 134 2.03 -24.44 -12.67
CA PRO A 134 2.44 -23.09 -12.34
C PRO A 134 1.81 -22.09 -13.31
N TYR A 135 1.52 -20.89 -12.81
CA TYR A 135 0.94 -19.80 -13.58
C TYR A 135 1.95 -19.27 -14.60
N PHE A 136 3.19 -19.03 -14.16
CA PHE A 136 4.28 -18.57 -15.02
C PHE A 136 4.85 -19.71 -15.87
N GLY A 137 5.14 -19.41 -17.14
CA GLY A 137 5.79 -20.36 -18.05
C GLY A 137 7.21 -20.71 -17.59
N ASN A 138 7.91 -19.72 -17.03
CA ASN A 138 9.24 -19.83 -16.43
C ASN A 138 9.27 -19.04 -15.10
N VAL A 139 9.04 -19.78 -14.01
CA VAL A 139 9.01 -19.22 -12.64
C VAL A 139 10.27 -18.42 -12.31
N LYS A 140 11.46 -18.93 -12.67
CA LYS A 140 12.73 -18.23 -12.41
C LYS A 140 12.77 -16.86 -13.10
N ARG A 141 12.41 -16.81 -14.38
CA ARG A 141 12.36 -15.56 -15.14
C ARG A 141 11.33 -14.59 -14.54
N ALA A 142 10.14 -15.08 -14.19
CA ALA A 142 9.12 -14.25 -13.56
C ALA A 142 9.63 -13.62 -12.26
N LEU A 143 10.31 -14.39 -11.40
CA LEU A 143 10.87 -13.87 -10.15
C LEU A 143 12.02 -12.86 -10.40
N GLU A 144 12.91 -13.13 -11.36
CA GLU A 144 13.95 -12.16 -11.76
C GLU A 144 13.32 -10.83 -12.24
N ARG A 145 12.21 -10.90 -12.99
CA ARG A 145 11.46 -9.71 -13.39
C ARG A 145 10.83 -9.01 -12.21
N MET A 146 10.19 -9.73 -11.28
CA MET A 146 9.60 -9.12 -10.08
C MET A 146 10.65 -8.37 -9.26
N ALA A 147 11.85 -8.95 -9.09
CA ALA A 147 12.95 -8.28 -8.42
C ALA A 147 13.37 -6.99 -9.14
N GLY A 148 13.38 -7.01 -10.48
CA GLY A 148 13.61 -5.82 -11.31
C GLY A 148 12.52 -4.76 -11.15
N ASP A 149 11.25 -5.14 -11.20
CA ASP A 149 10.11 -4.24 -11.01
C ASP A 149 10.17 -3.59 -9.62
N ILE A 150 10.36 -4.39 -8.56
CA ILE A 150 10.49 -3.91 -7.16
C ILE A 150 11.64 -2.90 -7.04
N ARG A 151 12.79 -3.18 -7.68
CA ARG A 151 13.94 -2.27 -7.66
C ARG A 151 13.60 -0.94 -8.34
N VAL A 152 13.04 -0.97 -9.55
CA VAL A 152 12.66 0.25 -10.29
C VAL A 152 11.71 1.12 -9.47
N LEU A 153 10.68 0.52 -8.87
CA LEU A 153 9.72 1.23 -8.04
C LEU A 153 10.37 1.82 -6.78
N ARG A 154 11.27 1.06 -6.14
CA ARG A 154 11.96 1.49 -4.93
C ARG A 154 12.94 2.63 -5.20
N ASP A 155 13.75 2.51 -6.23
CA ASP A 155 14.79 3.49 -6.60
C ASP A 155 14.18 4.87 -6.86
N TYR A 156 12.99 4.92 -7.44
CA TYR A 156 12.24 6.18 -7.61
C TYR A 156 11.98 6.89 -6.27
N PHE A 157 11.35 6.22 -5.31
CA PHE A 157 11.04 6.83 -4.02
C PHE A 157 12.29 7.08 -3.17
N GLU A 158 13.33 6.24 -3.28
CA GLU A 158 14.63 6.50 -2.63
C GLU A 158 15.28 7.78 -3.19
N GLY A 159 15.13 8.04 -4.49
CA GLY A 159 15.59 9.27 -5.14
C GLY A 159 14.93 10.55 -4.62
N LEU A 160 13.71 10.45 -4.05
CA LEU A 160 12.99 11.58 -3.45
C LEU A 160 13.38 11.85 -1.99
N VAL A 161 14.01 10.90 -1.30
CA VAL A 161 14.39 11.02 0.13
C VAL A 161 15.25 12.26 0.43
N PRO A 162 16.22 12.70 -0.40
CA PRO A 162 17.00 13.90 -0.13
C PRO A 162 16.14 15.18 -0.04
N GLN A 163 15.04 15.23 -0.78
CA GLN A 163 14.10 16.36 -0.81
C GLN A 163 13.01 16.19 0.25
N MET A 164 12.62 14.95 0.57
CA MET A 164 11.56 14.61 1.51
C MET A 164 12.03 13.54 2.52
N PRO A 165 12.85 13.89 3.52
CA PRO A 165 13.48 12.92 4.42
C PRO A 165 12.49 12.05 5.22
N SER A 166 11.27 12.53 5.42
CA SER A 166 10.19 11.78 6.08
C SER A 166 9.79 10.51 5.33
N LEU A 167 10.10 10.39 4.04
CA LEU A 167 9.82 9.20 3.23
C LEU A 167 10.62 7.98 3.71
N LYS A 168 11.86 8.16 4.17
CA LYS A 168 12.79 7.06 4.43
C LYS A 168 12.21 5.98 5.35
N LYS A 169 11.59 6.39 6.45
CA LYS A 169 11.00 5.45 7.43
C LYS A 169 9.82 4.68 6.85
N ASN A 170 9.02 5.33 6.02
CA ASN A 170 7.85 4.71 5.40
C ASN A 170 8.25 3.82 4.23
N LEU A 171 9.31 4.16 3.51
CA LEU A 171 9.82 3.39 2.39
C LEU A 171 10.22 1.98 2.82
N GLU A 172 11.00 1.85 3.88
CA GLU A 172 11.40 0.54 4.42
C GLU A 172 10.17 -0.29 4.82
N LYS A 173 9.22 0.34 5.51
CA LYS A 173 7.99 -0.33 5.98
C LYS A 173 7.08 -0.78 4.83
N ASP A 174 6.85 0.08 3.84
CA ASP A 174 5.91 -0.23 2.76
C ASP A 174 6.52 -1.26 1.80
N PHE A 175 7.79 -1.10 1.42
CA PHE A 175 8.46 -2.07 0.54
C PHE A 175 8.71 -3.44 1.22
N GLU A 176 8.69 -3.52 2.55
CA GLU A 176 8.70 -4.81 3.27
C GLU A 176 7.54 -5.72 2.83
N ILE A 177 6.38 -5.15 2.50
CA ILE A 177 5.20 -5.92 2.07
C ILE A 177 5.50 -6.71 0.79
N ILE A 178 5.88 -6.03 -0.29
CA ILE A 178 6.14 -6.68 -1.58
C ILE A 178 7.42 -7.51 -1.55
N THR A 179 8.40 -7.14 -0.72
CA THR A 179 9.62 -7.96 -0.52
C THR A 179 9.28 -9.25 0.21
N THR A 180 8.37 -9.21 1.19
CA THR A 180 7.88 -10.41 1.91
C THR A 180 7.12 -11.34 0.97
N ILE A 181 6.22 -10.79 0.14
CA ILE A 181 5.48 -11.57 -0.86
C ILE A 181 6.44 -12.21 -1.88
N TYR A 182 7.40 -11.42 -2.37
CA TYR A 182 8.44 -11.90 -3.29
C TYR A 182 9.27 -13.03 -2.67
N GLU A 183 9.66 -12.91 -1.40
CA GLU A 183 10.46 -13.93 -0.73
C GLU A 183 9.65 -15.22 -0.51
N ILE A 184 8.36 -15.12 -0.14
CA ILE A 184 7.46 -16.29 -0.06
C ILE A 184 7.42 -17.03 -1.40
N LEU A 185 7.33 -16.31 -2.53
CA LEU A 185 7.37 -16.94 -3.86
C LEU A 185 8.72 -17.60 -4.17
N ASN A 186 9.85 -17.00 -3.74
CA ASN A 186 11.17 -17.58 -3.94
C ASN A 186 11.37 -18.87 -3.12
N ILE A 187 10.88 -18.89 -1.88
CA ILE A 187 10.89 -20.08 -1.03
C ILE A 187 10.03 -21.16 -1.67
N ALA A 188 8.80 -20.82 -2.08
CA ALA A 188 7.87 -21.74 -2.74
C ALA A 188 8.42 -22.31 -4.05
N ALA A 189 9.20 -21.53 -4.80
CA ALA A 189 9.85 -21.98 -6.03
C ALA A 189 11.14 -22.77 -5.79
N GLY A 190 11.59 -22.92 -4.54
CA GLY A 190 12.83 -23.61 -4.18
C GLY A 190 14.11 -22.85 -4.54
N PHE A 191 14.03 -21.53 -4.72
CA PHE A 191 15.19 -20.68 -5.03
C PHE A 191 15.78 -19.97 -3.80
N SER A 192 15.01 -19.88 -2.72
CA SER A 192 15.49 -19.37 -1.43
C SER A 192 15.81 -20.50 -0.46
N VAL A 193 16.80 -20.25 0.41
CA VAL A 193 17.15 -21.10 1.55
C VAL A 193 16.55 -20.58 2.87
N SER A 194 15.85 -19.46 2.81
CA SER A 194 15.14 -18.87 3.95
C SER A 194 14.01 -19.78 4.42
N ASP A 195 13.65 -19.65 5.70
CA ASP A 195 12.49 -20.35 6.25
C ASP A 195 11.20 -19.59 5.90
N ALA A 196 10.17 -20.33 5.47
CA ALA A 196 8.87 -19.77 5.13
C ALA A 196 8.18 -19.16 6.36
N GLU A 197 8.41 -19.74 7.55
CA GLU A 197 7.74 -19.33 8.79
C GLU A 197 7.94 -17.84 9.07
N ASP A 198 9.17 -17.35 9.02
CA ASP A 198 9.49 -15.95 9.31
C ASP A 198 8.73 -14.97 8.39
N PHE A 199 8.66 -15.28 7.09
CA PHE A 199 7.98 -14.41 6.11
C PHE A 199 6.45 -14.51 6.19
N ILE A 200 5.91 -15.67 6.57
CA ILE A 200 4.48 -15.82 6.86
C ILE A 200 4.10 -14.99 8.10
N LEU A 201 4.93 -14.97 9.14
CA LEU A 201 4.73 -14.13 10.33
C LEU A 201 4.84 -12.64 9.99
N LEU A 202 5.78 -12.24 9.12
CA LEU A 202 5.87 -10.87 8.62
C LEU A 202 4.63 -10.47 7.83
N LEU A 203 4.15 -11.33 6.93
CA LEU A 203 2.91 -11.10 6.18
C LEU A 203 1.71 -10.94 7.14
N GLN A 204 1.63 -11.77 8.18
CA GLN A 204 0.58 -11.68 9.20
C GLN A 204 0.57 -10.35 9.95
N LYS A 205 1.72 -9.70 10.18
CA LYS A 205 1.78 -8.36 10.80
C LYS A 205 1.08 -7.29 9.95
N HIS A 206 1.09 -7.46 8.63
CA HIS A 206 0.51 -6.54 7.66
C HIS A 206 -0.96 -6.86 7.34
N VAL A 207 -1.31 -8.14 7.23
CA VAL A 207 -2.67 -8.61 6.92
C VAL A 207 -3.59 -8.59 8.15
N ARG A 208 -3.04 -8.93 9.33
CA ARG A 208 -3.75 -8.93 10.62
C ARG A 208 -5.02 -9.78 10.66
N ASN A 209 -5.13 -10.76 9.78
CA ASN A 209 -6.24 -11.71 9.73
C ASN A 209 -5.67 -13.07 9.36
N VAL A 210 -5.71 -14.01 10.30
CA VAL A 210 -5.12 -15.35 10.11
C VAL A 210 -5.73 -16.03 8.90
N GLY A 211 -7.05 -16.05 8.76
CA GLY A 211 -7.74 -16.69 7.63
C GLY A 211 -7.31 -16.12 6.28
N VAL A 212 -7.26 -14.80 6.15
CA VAL A 212 -6.80 -14.13 4.93
C VAL A 212 -5.32 -14.42 4.65
N THR A 213 -4.47 -14.43 5.68
CA THR A 213 -3.06 -14.81 5.54
C THR A 213 -2.92 -16.24 5.04
N LYS A 214 -3.72 -17.20 5.57
CA LYS A 214 -3.71 -18.59 5.08
C LYS A 214 -4.03 -18.66 3.59
N HIS A 215 -5.06 -17.93 3.15
CA HIS A 215 -5.45 -17.88 1.74
C HIS A 215 -4.35 -17.26 0.86
N ILE A 216 -3.78 -16.13 1.26
CA ILE A 216 -2.69 -15.47 0.51
C ILE A 216 -1.49 -16.42 0.35
N VAL A 217 -1.04 -17.05 1.44
CA VAL A 217 0.13 -17.94 1.39
C VAL A 217 -0.14 -19.14 0.48
N SER A 218 -1.34 -19.74 0.58
CA SER A 218 -1.76 -20.83 -0.30
C SER A 218 -1.77 -20.40 -1.78
N ASP A 219 -2.37 -19.26 -2.09
CA ASP A 219 -2.50 -18.77 -3.47
C ASP A 219 -1.13 -18.40 -4.08
N LEU A 220 -0.23 -17.78 -3.29
CA LEU A 220 1.15 -17.50 -3.71
C LEU A 220 1.92 -18.79 -3.99
N TRP A 221 1.83 -19.79 -3.11
CA TRP A 221 2.48 -21.10 -3.34
C TRP A 221 1.93 -21.78 -4.59
N HIS A 222 0.62 -21.74 -4.76
CA HIS A 222 -0.07 -22.36 -5.89
C HIS A 222 0.31 -21.73 -7.23
N LEU A 223 0.63 -20.43 -7.22
CA LEU A 223 1.07 -19.69 -8.40
C LEU A 223 2.38 -20.26 -8.98
N VAL A 224 3.31 -20.73 -8.15
CA VAL A 224 4.65 -21.18 -8.57
C VAL A 224 4.89 -22.67 -8.42
N ALA A 225 4.30 -23.31 -7.41
CA ALA A 225 4.50 -24.71 -7.04
C ALA A 225 3.18 -25.37 -6.59
N PRO A 226 2.18 -25.52 -7.49
CA PRO A 226 0.86 -26.06 -7.14
C PRO A 226 0.90 -27.51 -6.64
N THR A 227 1.97 -28.25 -6.93
CA THR A 227 2.17 -29.62 -6.42
C THR A 227 2.46 -29.67 -4.93
N GLU A 228 2.88 -28.56 -4.32
CA GLU A 228 3.24 -28.48 -2.90
C GLU A 228 2.14 -27.85 -2.03
N ALA A 229 0.95 -27.60 -2.61
CA ALA A 229 -0.17 -26.96 -1.91
C ALA A 229 -0.55 -27.64 -0.58
N ARG A 230 -0.37 -28.97 -0.47
CA ARG A 230 -0.62 -29.70 0.77
C ARG A 230 0.41 -29.38 1.85
N TYR A 231 1.68 -29.32 1.49
CA TYR A 231 2.77 -29.06 2.43
C TYR A 231 2.62 -27.66 3.05
N VAL A 232 2.36 -26.65 2.22
CA VAL A 232 2.14 -25.28 2.71
C VAL A 232 0.88 -25.17 3.58
N GLY A 233 -0.19 -25.91 3.26
CA GLY A 233 -1.39 -25.99 4.10
C GLY A 233 -1.08 -26.51 5.51
N GLU A 234 -0.37 -27.64 5.59
CA GLU A 234 0.04 -28.25 6.86
C GLU A 234 1.00 -27.33 7.65
N LEU A 235 1.92 -26.64 6.97
CA LEU A 235 2.81 -25.65 7.59
C LEU A 235 2.01 -24.51 8.22
N VAL A 236 1.14 -23.86 7.46
CA VAL A 236 0.36 -22.71 7.92
C VAL A 236 -0.61 -23.09 9.04
N GLU A 237 -1.17 -24.31 9.01
CA GLU A 237 -1.96 -24.86 10.12
C GLU A 237 -1.13 -25.04 11.39
N SER A 238 0.10 -25.55 11.27
CA SER A 238 1.00 -25.71 12.42
C SER A 238 1.39 -24.38 13.08
N MET A 239 1.35 -23.28 12.33
CA MET A 239 1.70 -21.94 12.80
C MET A 239 0.52 -21.16 13.41
N GLU A 240 -0.69 -21.73 13.45
CA GLU A 240 -1.92 -20.99 13.77
C GLU A 240 -1.86 -20.24 15.12
N GLU A 241 -1.30 -20.86 16.16
CA GLU A 241 -1.12 -20.22 17.47
C GLU A 241 -0.21 -19.00 17.40
N GLN A 242 0.89 -19.07 16.64
CA GLN A 242 1.83 -17.96 16.45
C GLN A 242 1.18 -16.83 15.65
N LEU A 243 0.41 -17.17 14.61
CA LEU A 243 -0.30 -16.20 13.77
C LEU A 243 -1.38 -15.45 14.56
N MET A 244 -2.08 -16.15 15.45
CA MET A 244 -3.07 -15.55 16.36
C MET A 244 -2.41 -14.61 17.38
N ALA A 245 -1.20 -14.91 17.85
CA ALA A 245 -0.48 -14.08 18.82
C ALA A 245 0.00 -12.74 18.23
N ILE A 246 0.28 -12.67 16.93
CA ILE A 246 0.85 -11.48 16.25
C ILE A 246 -0.18 -10.35 16.04
N ALA A 247 -1.48 -10.64 16.02
CA ALA A 247 -2.50 -9.64 15.72
C ALA A 247 -3.75 -9.74 16.61
N PRO A 248 -3.73 -9.19 17.84
CA PRO A 248 -4.96 -8.88 18.55
C PRO A 248 -5.75 -7.80 17.77
N ARG A 249 -7.07 -7.97 17.67
CA ARG A 249 -7.98 -7.01 17.01
C ARG A 249 -7.82 -5.62 17.63
N GLU A 250 -7.35 -4.64 16.86
CA GLU A 250 -7.40 -3.23 17.26
C GLU A 250 -8.61 -2.51 16.66
N ARG A 251 -9.04 -1.49 17.42
CA ARG A 251 -10.31 -0.73 17.34
C ARG A 251 -10.55 -0.02 15.99
N GLU A 252 -11.84 0.21 15.72
CA GLU A 252 -12.37 1.00 14.61
C GLU A 252 -11.63 2.35 14.43
N PRO A 253 -11.27 2.73 13.19
CA PRO A 253 -10.66 4.02 12.94
C PRO A 253 -11.76 5.07 12.82
N TYR A 254 -12.12 5.70 13.94
CA TYR A 254 -12.61 7.09 13.92
C TYR A 254 -11.42 8.07 13.90
N ASP A 255 -10.35 7.72 13.17
CA ASP A 255 -9.22 8.60 12.96
C ASP A 255 -9.38 9.28 11.61
N ARG A 256 -9.50 10.62 11.60
CA ARG A 256 -9.57 11.40 10.35
C ARG A 256 -8.28 11.32 9.53
N ALA A 257 -7.19 10.80 10.10
CA ALA A 257 -5.98 10.47 9.36
C ALA A 257 -6.08 9.16 8.55
N TYR A 258 -7.15 8.37 8.72
CA TYR A 258 -7.34 7.13 7.98
C TYR A 258 -7.85 7.42 6.56
N VAL A 259 -6.99 7.15 5.58
CA VAL A 259 -7.32 7.24 4.15
C VAL A 259 -7.55 5.82 3.63
N LYS A 260 -8.74 5.59 3.06
CA LYS A 260 -9.14 4.28 2.52
C LYS A 260 -8.19 3.84 1.41
N GLY A 261 -7.94 2.54 1.31
CA GLY A 261 -7.17 1.94 0.21
C GLY A 261 -5.65 1.90 0.42
N LEU A 262 -5.13 2.45 1.52
CA LEU A 262 -3.70 2.48 1.84
C LEU A 262 -3.25 1.42 2.87
N SER A 263 -4.03 0.36 3.03
CA SER A 263 -3.72 -0.74 3.94
C SER A 263 -3.80 -2.10 3.24
N LEU A 264 -2.77 -2.93 3.42
CA LEU A 264 -2.78 -4.31 2.93
C LEU A 264 -3.95 -5.08 3.51
N ALA A 265 -4.23 -4.94 4.82
CA ALA A 265 -5.35 -5.60 5.49
C ALA A 265 -6.70 -5.24 4.86
N GLU A 266 -6.94 -3.97 4.52
CA GLU A 266 -8.19 -3.55 3.87
C GLU A 266 -8.30 -4.14 2.45
N MET A 267 -7.21 -4.07 1.68
CA MET A 267 -7.17 -4.59 0.31
C MET A 267 -7.40 -6.10 0.27
N THR A 268 -6.72 -6.86 1.13
CA THR A 268 -6.83 -8.33 1.15
C THR A 268 -8.15 -8.80 1.77
N PHE A 269 -8.70 -8.08 2.75
CA PHE A 269 -10.06 -8.36 3.23
C PHE A 269 -11.08 -8.25 2.10
N LYS A 270 -11.00 -7.18 1.28
CA LYS A 270 -11.87 -7.02 0.11
C LYS A 270 -11.69 -8.11 -0.94
N LEU A 271 -10.44 -8.54 -1.15
CA LEU A 271 -10.13 -9.58 -2.13
C LEU A 271 -10.64 -10.97 -1.69
N TYR A 272 -10.43 -11.35 -0.43
CA TYR A 272 -10.65 -12.72 0.03
C TYR A 272 -11.93 -12.96 0.82
N ILE A 273 -12.53 -11.94 1.46
CA ILE A 273 -13.72 -12.13 2.30
C ILE A 273 -14.99 -11.67 1.60
N THR A 274 -14.98 -10.48 0.99
CA THR A 274 -16.18 -10.01 0.25
C THR A 274 -16.41 -10.73 -1.07
N ALA A 275 -15.42 -11.46 -1.60
CA ALA A 275 -15.60 -12.31 -2.77
C ALA A 275 -16.41 -13.58 -2.45
N ASP A 276 -16.24 -14.16 -1.26
CA ASP A 276 -16.92 -15.38 -0.81
C ASP A 276 -18.38 -15.14 -0.37
N GLU A 277 -18.79 -13.89 -0.11
CA GLU A 277 -20.19 -13.54 0.20
C GLU A 277 -21.07 -13.31 -1.05
N VAL A 278 -20.48 -13.38 -2.26
CA VAL A 278 -21.18 -13.17 -3.55
C VAL A 278 -21.19 -14.43 -4.43
N SER A 279 -20.55 -15.52 -3.99
CA SER A 279 -20.57 -16.85 -4.66
C SER A 279 -21.59 -17.80 -4.05
#